data_AF-A0A0Q7U271-F1
#
_entry.id   AF-A0A0Q7U271-F1
#
_cell.length_a   1.000
_cell.length_b   1.000
_cell.length_c   1.000
_cell.angle_alpha   90.00
_cell.angle_beta   90.00
_cell.angle_gamma   90.00
#
_symmetry.space_group_name_H-M   'P 1'
#
loop_
_entity.id
_entity.type
_entity.pdbx_description
1 polymer ?
#
loop_
_entity_poly.entity_id
_entity_poly.type
_entity_poly.pdbx_seq_one_letter_code
_entity_poly.pdbx_strand_id
1 'polypeptide(L)'
;MFRQRPDADLIVQGWVVGVMVEIAGERLPVRHYFAVGKPDRAQAEWAAVDLAMQTGPVASSPSAGREPVEALREVVAFKMRELGLRPGEARALGDKFPRRWLPA
;
A
#
# COMPACT_ATOMS: atom_id res chain seq x y z
N MET A 1 -12.05 -28.46 14.12
CA MET A 1 -12.34 -27.67 12.90
C MET A 1 -12.86 -26.30 13.32
N PHE A 2 -12.02 -25.26 13.29
CA PHE A 2 -12.47 -23.90 13.57
C PHE A 2 -13.23 -23.38 12.34
N ARG A 3 -14.54 -23.19 12.47
CA ARG A 3 -15.33 -22.48 11.48
C ARG A 3 -14.99 -21.00 11.63
N GLN A 4 -14.11 -20.48 10.78
CA GLN A 4 -13.90 -19.04 10.68
C GLN A 4 -15.27 -18.38 10.50
N ARG A 5 -15.54 -17.34 11.29
CA ARG A 5 -16.71 -16.49 11.08
C ARG A 5 -16.49 -15.76 9.75
N PRO A 6 -17.31 -15.99 8.72
CA PRO A 6 -17.13 -15.38 7.40
C PRO A 6 -17.08 -13.84 7.48
N ASP A 7 -17.72 -13.24 8.48
CA ASP A 7 -17.72 -11.80 8.71
C ASP A 7 -16.34 -11.26 9.12
N ALA A 8 -15.56 -12.02 9.89
CA ALA A 8 -14.24 -11.58 10.37
C ALA A 8 -13.21 -11.47 9.22
N ASP A 9 -13.38 -12.31 8.20
CA ASP A 9 -12.53 -12.36 7.01
C ASP A 9 -12.74 -11.15 6.08
N LEU A 10 -13.89 -10.49 6.17
CA LEU A 10 -14.25 -9.31 5.38
C LEU A 10 -13.93 -7.98 6.08
N ILE A 11 -13.44 -8.02 7.32
CA ILE A 11 -13.03 -6.82 8.04
C ILE A 11 -11.81 -6.22 7.35
N VAL A 12 -11.88 -4.93 7.02
CA VAL A 12 -10.74 -4.15 6.52
C VAL A 12 -9.68 -4.11 7.61
N GLN A 13 -8.49 -4.59 7.28
CA GLN A 13 -7.35 -4.66 8.20
C GLN A 13 -6.08 -4.05 7.59
N GLY A 14 -6.15 -3.60 6.33
CA GLY A 14 -5.02 -3.00 5.65
C GLY A 14 -5.42 -2.18 4.44
N TRP A 15 -4.42 -1.59 3.81
CA TRP A 15 -4.54 -0.80 2.59
C TRP A 15 -3.40 -1.10 1.62
N VAL A 16 -3.69 -0.98 0.33
CA VAL A 16 -2.69 -0.79 -0.71
C VAL A 16 -2.51 0.70 -0.91
N VAL A 17 -1.29 1.19 -0.78
CA VAL A 17 -0.96 2.61 -0.91
C VAL A 17 0.05 2.78 -2.04
N GLY A 18 -0.17 3.77 -2.90
CA GLY A 18 0.81 4.21 -3.88
C GLY A 18 1.50 5.48 -3.40
N VAL A 19 2.84 5.50 -3.40
CA VAL A 19 3.66 6.66 -3.05
C VAL A 19 4.58 7.00 -4.22
N MET A 20 4.59 8.27 -4.64
CA MET A 20 5.50 8.79 -5.63
C MET A 20 6.85 9.12 -4.99
N VAL A 21 7.90 8.52 -5.52
CA VAL A 21 9.28 8.69 -5.06
C VAL A 21 10.09 9.32 -6.17
N GLU A 22 10.83 10.38 -5.86
CA GLU A 22 11.80 10.98 -6.76
C GLU A 22 13.08 10.13 -6.75
N ILE A 23 13.40 9.53 -7.89
CA ILE A 23 14.57 8.67 -8.06
C ILE A 23 15.61 9.42 -8.90
N ALA A 24 16.86 9.43 -8.44
CA ALA A 24 17.94 10.08 -9.17
C ALA A 24 18.12 9.44 -10.56
N GLY A 25 18.05 10.27 -11.59
CA GLY A 25 18.14 9.83 -13.00
C GLY A 25 16.80 9.60 -13.68
N GLU A 26 15.70 9.54 -12.94
CA GLU A 26 14.35 9.49 -13.52
C GLU A 26 13.80 10.90 -13.75
N ARG A 27 13.15 11.11 -14.90
CA ARG A 27 12.60 12.43 -15.27
C ARG A 27 11.32 12.79 -14.51
N LEU A 28 10.57 11.77 -14.09
CA LEU A 28 9.31 11.91 -13.35
C LEU A 28 9.37 11.07 -12.08
N PRO A 29 8.67 11.47 -11.00
CA PRO A 29 8.53 10.63 -9.81
C PRO A 29 7.98 9.25 -10.16
N VAL A 30 8.60 8.20 -9.62
CA VAL A 30 8.20 6.81 -9.83
C VAL A 30 7.21 6.42 -8.76
N ARG A 31 6.09 5.79 -9.14
CA ARG A 31 5.09 5.31 -8.18
C ARG A 31 5.50 3.96 -7.62
N HIS A 32 5.86 3.94 -6.34
CA HIS A 32 6.06 2.72 -5.56
C HIS A 32 4.76 2.31 -4.85
N TYR A 33 4.54 1.01 -4.76
CA TYR A 33 3.36 0.43 -4.14
C TYR A 33 3.73 -0.27 -2.84
N PHE A 34 2.84 -0.13 -1.86
CA PHE A 34 3.02 -0.68 -0.52
C PHE A 34 1.74 -1.37 -0.08
N ALA A 35 1.89 -2.51 0.59
CA ALA A 35 0.82 -3.17 1.32
C ALA A 35 1.02 -2.88 2.81
N VAL A 36 0.01 -2.32 3.47
CA VAL A 36 0.09 -1.90 4.87
C VAL A 36 -1.04 -2.52 5.67
N GLY A 37 -0.72 -3.31 6.69
CA GLY A 37 -1.67 -3.98 7.57
C GLY A 37 -2.24 -3.09 8.67
N LYS A 38 -2.61 -1.85 8.35
CA LYS A 38 -3.27 -0.93 9.28
C LYS A 38 -4.68 -0.62 8.77
N PRO A 39 -5.75 -0.75 9.57
CA PRO A 39 -7.12 -0.53 9.10
C PRO A 39 -7.43 0.94 8.83
N ASP A 40 -6.83 1.85 9.59
CA ASP A 40 -7.00 3.29 9.41
C ASP A 40 -6.21 3.78 8.18
N ARG A 41 -6.89 4.51 7.29
CA ARG A 41 -6.34 4.99 6.02
C ARG A 41 -5.13 5.91 6.23
N ALA A 42 -5.25 6.89 7.12
CA ALA A 42 -4.20 7.89 7.33
C ALA A 42 -2.94 7.24 7.93
N GLN A 43 -3.10 6.35 8.90
CA GLN A 43 -1.97 5.59 9.44
C GLN A 43 -1.33 4.66 8.40
N ALA A 44 -2.11 4.10 7.48
CA ALA A 44 -1.57 3.28 6.40
C ALA A 44 -0.76 4.11 5.39
N GLU A 45 -1.25 5.30 5.03
CA GLU A 45 -0.56 6.26 4.17
C GLU A 45 0.79 6.69 4.78
N TRP A 46 0.81 7.07 6.06
CA TRP A 46 2.05 7.44 6.76
C TRP A 46 3.06 6.30 6.82
N ALA A 47 2.63 5.09 7.14
CA ALA A 47 3.54 3.94 7.17
C ALA A 47 4.10 3.59 5.78
N ALA A 48 3.34 3.82 4.71
CA ALA A 48 3.83 3.69 3.34
C ALA A 48 4.85 4.79 3.00
N VAL A 49 4.60 6.04 3.42
CA VAL A 49 5.53 7.17 3.26
C VAL A 49 6.85 6.90 3.96
N ASP A 50 6.82 6.47 5.23
CA ASP A 50 8.04 6.14 5.99
C ASP A 50 8.89 5.07 5.28
N LEU A 51 8.25 4.08 4.67
CA LEU A 51 8.92 3.04 3.91
C LEU A 51 9.44 3.54 2.55
N ALA A 52 8.67 4.40 1.87
CA ALA A 52 9.05 5.02 0.61
C ALA A 52 10.28 5.94 0.75
N MET A 53 10.38 6.67 1.87
CA MET A 53 11.53 7.53 2.18
C MET A 53 12.87 6.79 2.24
N GLN A 54 12.85 5.46 2.43
CA GLN A 54 14.07 4.64 2.36
C GLN A 54 14.60 4.46 0.94
N THR A 55 13.76 4.70 -0.07
CA THR A 55 14.12 4.60 -1.49
C THR A 55 14.54 5.97 -2.05
N GLY A 56 13.87 7.04 -1.62
CA GLY A 56 14.14 8.41 -2.05
C GLY A 56 13.11 9.40 -1.49
N PRO A 57 13.28 10.71 -1.76
CA PRO A 57 12.31 11.71 -1.32
C PRO A 57 10.93 11.48 -1.95
N VAL A 58 9.88 11.65 -1.14
CA VAL A 58 8.50 11.58 -1.63
C VAL A 58 8.19 12.88 -2.38
N ALA A 59 7.54 12.76 -3.54
CA ALA A 59 7.21 13.92 -4.37
C ALA A 59 6.35 14.93 -3.60
N SER A 60 6.69 16.22 -3.71
CA SER A 60 5.96 17.29 -3.01
C SER A 60 4.70 17.74 -3.74
N SER A 61 4.46 17.29 -4.96
CA SER A 61 3.38 17.78 -5.81
C SER A 61 2.81 16.69 -6.72
N PRO A 62 1.52 16.76 -7.10
CA PRO A 62 0.91 15.80 -8.00
C PRO A 62 1.66 15.72 -9.34
N SER A 63 1.77 14.51 -9.87
CA SER A 63 2.43 14.26 -11.16
C SER A 63 1.54 13.39 -12.04
N ALA A 64 1.40 13.76 -13.32
CA ALA A 64 0.54 13.07 -14.28
C ALA A 64 -0.91 12.85 -13.78
N GLY A 65 -1.47 13.82 -13.04
CA GLY A 65 -2.84 13.76 -12.52
C GLY A 65 -3.05 12.80 -11.35
N ARG A 66 -1.99 12.38 -10.67
CA ARG A 66 -2.04 11.49 -9.50
C ARG A 66 -1.41 12.16 -8.29
N GLU A 67 -2.00 11.93 -7.12
CA GLU A 67 -1.49 12.45 -5.85
C GLU A 67 -0.18 11.75 -5.45
N PRO A 68 0.75 12.46 -4.78
CA PRO A 68 2.00 11.88 -4.30
C PRO A 68 1.80 10.68 -3.38
N VAL A 69 0.77 10.71 -2.53
CA VAL A 69 0.39 9.64 -1.63
C VAL A 69 -1.08 9.35 -1.85
N GLU A 70 -1.41 8.09 -2.15
CA GLU A 70 -2.79 7.70 -2.44
C GLU A 70 -3.08 6.31 -1.85
N ALA A 71 -4.03 6.24 -0.92
CA ALA A 71 -4.64 4.98 -0.52
C ALA A 71 -5.55 4.45 -1.64
N LEU A 72 -5.07 3.42 -2.35
CA LEU A 72 -5.70 2.89 -3.56
C LEU A 72 -6.84 1.92 -3.25
N ARG A 73 -6.67 1.07 -2.23
CA ARG A 73 -7.62 -0.01 -1.96
C ARG A 73 -7.53 -0.55 -0.54
N GLU A 74 -8.70 -0.80 0.06
CA GLU A 74 -8.83 -1.57 1.31
C GLU A 74 -8.50 -3.05 1.12
N VAL A 75 -7.75 -3.62 2.06
CA VAL A 75 -7.39 -5.03 2.11
C VAL A 75 -8.06 -5.66 3.33
N VAL A 76 -8.91 -6.65 3.06
CA VAL A 76 -9.61 -7.40 4.11
C VAL A 76 -8.70 -8.45 4.75
N ALA A 77 -9.01 -8.84 5.98
CA ALA A 77 -8.24 -9.80 6.77
C ALA A 77 -7.94 -11.12 6.00
N PHE A 78 -8.90 -11.63 5.25
CA PHE A 78 -8.71 -12.81 4.41
C PHE A 78 -7.61 -12.62 3.36
N LYS A 79 -7.65 -11.50 2.62
CA LYS A 79 -6.70 -11.20 1.56
C LYS A 79 -5.29 -10.94 2.11
N MET A 80 -5.20 -10.30 3.28
CA MET A 80 -3.93 -10.15 3.99
C MET A 80 -3.31 -11.51 4.32
N ARG A 81 -4.09 -12.45 4.86
CA ARG A 81 -3.63 -13.81 5.16
C ARG A 81 -3.21 -14.58 3.91
N GLU A 82 -4.01 -14.51 2.86
CA GLU A 82 -3.72 -15.17 1.58
C GLU A 82 -2.39 -14.67 0.97
N LEU A 83 -2.12 -13.37 1.08
CA LEU A 83 -0.90 -12.74 0.56
C LEU A 83 0.22 -12.61 1.61
N GLY A 84 0.06 -13.19 2.79
CA GLY A 84 1.06 -13.19 3.85
C GLY A 84 1.46 -11.80 4.36
N LEU A 85 0.51 -10.87 4.50
CA LEU A 85 0.71 -9.58 5.17
C LEU A 85 0.23 -9.66 6.61
N ARG A 86 1.08 -9.31 7.57
CA ARG A 86 0.74 -9.33 8.99
C ARG A 86 0.03 -8.05 9.43
N PRO A 87 -0.86 -8.09 10.43
CA PRO A 87 -1.36 -6.88 11.07
C PRO A 87 -0.21 -6.01 11.59
N GLY A 88 -0.28 -4.70 11.31
CA GLY A 88 0.73 -3.71 11.65
C GLY A 88 1.95 -3.65 10.71
N GLU A 89 2.14 -4.62 9.81
CA GLU A 89 3.27 -4.65 8.88
C GLU A 89 3.09 -3.67 7.72
N ALA A 90 4.17 -3.01 7.30
CA ALA A 90 4.24 -2.31 6.02
C ALA A 90 5.25 -3.04 5.12
N ARG A 91 4.85 -3.33 3.88
CA ARG A 91 5.67 -4.09 2.92
C ARG A 91 5.72 -3.41 1.56
N ALA A 92 6.93 -3.24 1.03
CA ALA A 92 7.16 -2.79 -0.33
C ALA A 92 6.74 -3.86 -1.34
N LEU A 93 5.91 -3.47 -2.31
CA LEU A 93 5.50 -4.31 -3.43
C LEU A 93 6.31 -4.03 -4.71
N GLY A 94 7.04 -2.92 -4.73
CA GLY A 94 7.84 -2.44 -5.87
C GLY A 94 7.17 -1.30 -6.63
N ASP A 95 7.75 -0.95 -7.77
CA ASP A 95 7.35 0.10 -8.70
C ASP A 95 6.36 -0.38 -9.78
N LYS A 96 6.25 -1.70 -9.96
CA LYS A 96 5.31 -2.32 -10.90
C LYS A 96 3.91 -2.41 -10.32
N PHE A 97 2.91 -2.25 -11.19
CA PHE A 97 1.50 -2.33 -10.80
C PHE A 97 1.17 -3.66 -10.10
N PRO A 98 0.73 -3.66 -8.83
CA PRO A 98 0.62 -4.86 -8.01
C PRO A 98 -0.70 -5.60 -8.28
N ARG A 99 -0.80 -6.29 -9.43
CA ARG A 99 -2.01 -7.00 -9.90
C ARG A 99 -2.61 -8.04 -8.93
N ARG A 100 -1.81 -8.56 -7.99
CA ARG A 100 -2.30 -9.50 -6.96
C ARG A 100 -3.03 -8.79 -5.81
N TRP A 101 -2.78 -7.50 -5.66
CA TRP A 101 -3.26 -6.63 -4.58
C TRP A 101 -4.40 -5.71 -5.03
N LEU A 102 -4.33 -5.25 -6.27
CA LEU A 102 -5.35 -4.45 -6.92
C LEU A 102 -6.09 -5.34 -7.94
N PRO A 103 -7.42 -5.29 -8.03
CA PRO A 103 -8.14 -5.97 -9.10
C PRO A 103 -7.64 -5.47 -10.46
N ALA A 104 -7.71 -6.36 -11.46
CA ALA A 104 -7.40 -6.04 -12.86
C ALA A 104 -8.43 -5.07 -13.45
#